data_AF-A0A0F6H4J4-F1
#
_entry.id   AF-A0A0F6H4J4-F1
#
_cell.length_a   1.000
_cell.length_b   1.000
_cell.length_c   1.000
_cell.angle_alpha   90.00
_cell.angle_beta   90.00
_cell.angle_gamma   90.00
#
_symmetry.space_group_name_H-M   'P 1'
#
loop_
_entity.id
_entity.type
_entity.pdbx_description
1 polymer ?
#
loop_
_entity_poly.entity_id
_entity_poly.type
_entity_poly.pdbx_seq_one_letter_code
_entity_poly.pdbx_strand_id
1 'polypeptide(L)'
;VDKTPDLSKAFTILEQYSNDPQKRNELEAKLKSDRDYAYDLAARFEAGELQGIEKGAEKEKLKSARKMLQKGMDVDMILEITGLSKKDLKDHGML
;
A
#
# COMPACT_ATOMS: atom_id res chain seq x y z
N VAL A 1 -45.25 -10.59 -3.21
CA VAL A 1 -44.79 -10.22 -1.84
C VAL A 1 -44.01 -8.94 -2.00
N ASP A 2 -44.59 -7.81 -1.61
CA ASP A 2 -43.90 -6.52 -1.63
C ASP A 2 -42.62 -6.61 -0.82
N LYS A 3 -41.49 -6.41 -1.50
CA LYS A 3 -40.14 -6.39 -0.89
C LYS A 3 -39.73 -4.98 -0.50
N THR A 4 -40.67 -4.05 -0.33
CA THR A 4 -40.36 -2.77 0.30
C THR A 4 -39.98 -3.06 1.75
N PRO A 5 -38.72 -2.84 2.16
CA PRO A 5 -38.36 -2.90 3.56
C PRO A 5 -39.29 -1.92 4.27
N ASP A 6 -40.03 -2.41 5.27
CA ASP A 6 -40.95 -1.59 6.04
C ASP A 6 -40.13 -0.50 6.74
N LEU A 7 -40.05 0.68 6.11
CA LEU A 7 -39.23 1.79 6.60
C LEU A 7 -39.59 2.11 8.04
N SER A 8 -40.86 1.95 8.42
CA SER A 8 -41.33 2.14 9.79
C SER A 8 -40.62 1.21 10.77
N LYS A 9 -40.43 -0.08 10.43
CA LYS A 9 -39.65 -1.01 11.27
C LYS A 9 -38.18 -0.61 11.37
N ALA A 10 -37.58 -0.16 10.27
CA ALA A 10 -36.20 0.32 10.30
C ALA A 10 -36.05 1.57 11.20
N PHE A 11 -36.99 2.52 11.11
CA PHE A 11 -37.03 3.71 11.96
C PHE A 11 -37.28 3.37 13.43
N THR A 12 -38.20 2.46 13.76
CA THR A 12 -38.45 2.03 15.15
C THR A 12 -37.22 1.37 15.76
N ILE A 13 -36.52 0.53 14.99
CA ILE A 13 -35.25 -0.08 15.44
C ILE A 13 -34.22 1.02 15.67
N LEU A 14 -34.04 1.94 14.73
CA LEU A 14 -33.11 3.06 14.85
C LEU A 14 -33.41 3.95 16.07
N GLU A 15 -34.67 4.23 16.33
CA GLU A 15 -35.15 5.03 17.46
C GLU A 15 -34.87 4.30 18.80
N GLN A 16 -35.11 2.99 18.87
CA GLN A 16 -34.75 2.16 20.03
C GLN A 16 -33.25 2.16 20.31
N TYR A 17 -32.41 2.07 19.28
CA TYR A 17 -30.94 2.18 19.42
C TYR A 17 -30.50 3.62 19.72
N SER A 18 -31.24 4.63 19.24
CA SER A 18 -30.89 6.03 19.42
C SER A 18 -31.28 6.59 20.80
N ASN A 19 -32.18 5.93 21.52
CA ASN A 19 -32.68 6.39 22.82
C ASN A 19 -31.72 6.14 23.99
N ASP A 20 -30.65 5.35 23.80
CA ASP A 20 -29.61 5.09 24.80
C ASP A 20 -28.27 5.71 24.35
N PRO A 21 -27.91 6.90 24.85
CA PRO A 21 -26.67 7.59 24.49
C PRO A 21 -25.41 6.77 24.75
N GLN A 22 -25.40 5.88 25.75
CA GLN A 22 -24.22 5.07 26.06
C GLN A 22 -23.98 4.02 24.98
N LYS A 23 -25.02 3.27 24.59
CA LYS A 23 -24.92 2.27 23.52
C LYS A 23 -24.58 2.89 22.18
N ARG A 24 -25.11 4.08 21.88
CA ARG A 24 -24.71 4.85 20.70
C ARG A 24 -23.22 5.15 20.71
N ASN A 25 -22.72 5.71 21.80
CA ASN A 25 -21.30 6.06 21.91
C ASN A 25 -20.39 4.83 21.79
N GLU A 26 -20.79 3.70 22.38
CA GLU A 26 -20.06 2.43 22.25
C GLU A 26 -20.01 1.93 20.79
N LEU A 27 -21.16 1.98 20.10
CA LEU A 27 -21.24 1.61 18.68
C LEU A 27 -20.42 2.56 17.80
N GLU A 28 -20.56 3.86 18.00
CA GLU A 28 -19.80 4.88 17.27
C GLU A 28 -18.30 4.74 17.50
N ALA A 29 -17.87 4.49 18.75
CA ALA A 29 -16.47 4.24 19.09
C ALA A 29 -15.93 2.97 18.43
N LYS A 30 -16.72 1.88 18.40
CA LYS A 30 -16.34 0.65 17.72
C LYS A 30 -16.22 0.85 16.21
N LEU A 31 -17.21 1.47 15.58
CA LEU A 31 -17.15 1.79 14.14
C LEU A 31 -15.95 2.68 13.82
N LYS A 32 -15.66 3.66 14.68
CA LYS A 32 -14.48 4.51 14.53
C LYS A 32 -13.20 3.68 14.60
N SER A 33 -13.07 2.78 15.58
CA SER A 33 -11.91 1.89 15.72
C SER A 33 -11.72 1.00 14.50
N ASP A 34 -12.79 0.35 14.02
CA ASP A 34 -12.76 -0.53 12.86
C ASP A 34 -12.36 0.24 11.59
N ARG A 35 -12.88 1.46 11.44
CA ARG A 35 -12.55 2.35 10.33
C ARG A 35 -11.09 2.79 10.39
N ASP A 36 -10.61 3.23 11.54
CA ASP A 36 -9.23 3.68 11.72
C ASP A 36 -8.26 2.52 11.47
N TYR A 37 -8.59 1.30 11.91
CA TYR A 37 -7.85 0.08 11.59
C TYR A 37 -7.82 -0.23 10.09
N ALA A 38 -8.97 -0.15 9.42
CA ALA A 38 -9.07 -0.39 7.97
C ALA A 38 -8.22 0.62 7.17
N TYR A 39 -8.23 1.89 7.57
CA TYR A 39 -7.40 2.92 6.95
C TYR A 39 -5.89 2.67 7.15
N ASP A 40 -5.46 2.35 8.37
CA ASP A 40 -4.05 2.01 8.64
C ASP A 40 -3.61 0.79 7.85
N LEU A 41 -4.45 -0.25 7.77
CA LEU A 41 -4.15 -1.45 7.00
C LEU A 41 -4.01 -1.14 5.50
N ALA A 42 -4.92 -0.34 4.94
CA ALA A 42 -4.86 0.07 3.54
C ALA A 42 -3.59 0.88 3.24
N ALA A 43 -3.24 1.84 4.10
CA ALA A 43 -2.03 2.65 3.97
C ALA A 43 -0.75 1.80 4.02
N ARG A 44 -0.70 0.79 4.90
CA ARG A 44 0.43 -0.15 4.96
C ARG A 44 0.55 -1.02 3.72
N PHE A 45 -0.57 -1.46 3.17
CA PHE A 45 -0.58 -2.25 1.94
C PHE A 45 -0.05 -1.43 0.76
N GLU A 46 -0.55 -0.21 0.60
CA GLU A 46 -0.10 0.72 -0.46
C GLU A 46 1.40 1.03 -0.33
N ALA A 47 1.85 1.36 0.89
CA ALA A 47 3.27 1.58 1.15
C ALA A 47 4.12 0.32 0.83
N GLY A 48 3.60 -0.86 1.15
CA GLY A 48 4.25 -2.14 0.83
C GLY A 48 4.36 -2.40 -0.67
N GLU A 49 3.30 -2.12 -1.44
CA GLU A 49 3.33 -2.21 -2.91
C GLU A 49 4.35 -1.24 -3.52
N LEU A 50 4.35 0.02 -3.08
CA LEU A 50 5.30 1.02 -3.57
C LEU A 50 6.75 0.61 -3.27
N GLN A 51 7.03 0.18 -2.03
CA GLN A 51 8.36 -0.34 -1.66
C GLN A 51 8.74 -1.57 -2.48
N GLY A 52 7.79 -2.44 -2.80
CA GLY A 52 8.00 -3.61 -3.64
C GLY A 52 8.38 -3.23 -5.08
N ILE A 53 7.68 -2.26 -5.66
CA ILE A 53 7.95 -1.73 -7.01
C ILE A 53 9.34 -1.07 -7.06
N GLU A 54 9.67 -0.21 -6.11
CA GLU A 54 10.97 0.47 -6.04
C GLU A 54 12.13 -0.53 -5.94
N LYS A 55 12.04 -1.47 -4.99
CA LYS A 55 13.05 -2.54 -4.83
C LYS A 55 13.14 -3.43 -6.08
N GLY A 56 12.02 -3.68 -6.75
CA GLY A 56 11.98 -4.43 -8.00
C GLY A 56 12.71 -3.71 -9.12
N ALA A 57 12.44 -2.42 -9.29
CA ALA A 57 13.09 -1.58 -10.30
C ALA A 57 14.60 -1.45 -10.06
N GLU A 58 15.03 -1.25 -8.81
CA GLU A 58 16.44 -1.20 -8.43
C GLU A 58 17.16 -2.52 -8.74
N LYS A 59 16.57 -3.65 -8.35
CA LYS A 59 17.12 -4.99 -8.65
C LYS A 59 17.23 -5.25 -10.15
N GLU A 60 16.25 -4.81 -10.93
CA GLU A 60 16.30 -4.91 -12.38
C GLU A 60 17.49 -4.11 -12.94
N LYS A 61 17.63 -2.83 -12.57
CA LYS A 61 18.73 -1.98 -13.02
C LYS A 61 20.09 -2.62 -12.76
N LEU A 62 20.30 -3.15 -11.55
CA LEU A 62 21.54 -3.83 -11.17
C LEU A 62 21.78 -5.11 -11.99
N LYS A 63 20.73 -5.89 -12.25
CA LYS A 63 20.82 -7.10 -13.09
C LYS A 63 21.16 -6.74 -14.53
N SER A 64 20.57 -5.68 -15.07
CA SER A 64 20.85 -5.17 -16.41
C SER A 64 22.28 -4.64 -16.51
N ALA A 65 22.73 -3.83 -15.55
CA ALA A 65 24.12 -3.36 -15.46
C ALA A 65 25.13 -4.52 -15.45
N ARG A 66 24.88 -5.56 -14.64
CA ARG A 66 25.74 -6.75 -14.58
C ARG A 66 25.85 -7.45 -15.95
N LYS A 67 24.73 -7.59 -16.67
CA LYS A 67 24.73 -8.19 -18.01
C LYS A 67 25.45 -7.30 -19.04
N MET A 68 25.34 -5.99 -18.92
CA MET A 68 26.05 -5.04 -19.79
C MET A 68 27.56 -5.12 -19.58
N LEU A 69 28.02 -5.18 -18.33
CA LEU A 69 29.44 -5.42 -18.00
C LEU A 69 29.95 -6.74 -18.57
N GLN A 70 29.18 -7.82 -18.43
CA GLN A 70 29.53 -9.13 -19.01
C GLN A 70 29.63 -9.10 -20.55
N LYS A 71 28.93 -8.18 -21.20
CA LYS A 71 29.00 -7.95 -22.65
C LYS A 71 30.12 -6.98 -23.05
N GLY A 72 30.93 -6.51 -22.11
CA GLY A 72 32.06 -5.61 -22.36
C GLY A 72 31.66 -4.17 -22.63
N MET A 73 30.46 -3.75 -22.20
CA MET A 73 30.05 -2.34 -22.29
C MET A 73 30.84 -1.49 -21.28
N ASP A 74 31.21 -0.28 -21.69
CA ASP A 74 31.96 0.65 -20.86
C ASP A 74 31.16 1.11 -19.63
N VAL A 75 31.86 1.30 -18.52
CA VAL A 75 31.25 1.65 -17.23
C VAL A 75 30.49 2.97 -17.33
N ASP A 76 31.03 4.00 -17.98
CA ASP A 76 30.39 5.30 -18.05
C ASP A 76 29.06 5.22 -18.83
N MET A 77 29.02 4.41 -19.90
CA MET A 77 27.80 4.16 -20.67
C MET A 77 26.76 3.37 -19.85
N ILE A 78 27.18 2.45 -19.00
CA ILE A 78 26.27 1.69 -18.12
C ILE A 78 25.64 2.62 -17.09
N LEU A 79 26.42 3.52 -16.49
CA LEU A 79 25.92 4.49 -15.52
C LEU A 79 24.88 5.42 -16.17
N GLU A 80 25.13 5.86 -17.40
CA GLU A 80 24.18 6.68 -18.18
C GLU A 80 22.88 5.93 -18.49
N ILE A 81 22.95 4.70 -19.00
CA ILE A 81 21.77 3.92 -19.41
C ILE A 81 20.92 3.50 -18.21
N THR A 82 21.55 3.04 -17.14
CA THR A 82 20.85 2.47 -15.97
C THR A 82 20.45 3.53 -14.95
N GLY A 83 21.07 4.72 -15.01
CA GLY A 83 20.96 5.75 -14.00
C GLY A 83 21.53 5.34 -12.64
N LEU A 84 22.36 4.29 -12.60
CA LEU A 84 23.08 3.88 -11.40
C LEU A 84 24.28 4.80 -11.20
N SER A 85 24.72 4.91 -9.95
CA SER A 85 25.98 5.55 -9.59
C SER A 85 27.12 4.53 -9.57
N LYS A 86 28.36 5.04 -9.67
CA LYS A 86 29.55 4.19 -9.53
C LYS A 86 29.62 3.51 -8.15
N LYS A 87 29.03 4.13 -7.12
CA LYS A 87 28.92 3.54 -5.79
C LYS A 87 27.99 2.33 -5.81
N ASP A 88 26.84 2.42 -6.47
CA ASP A 88 25.90 1.30 -6.55
C ASP A 88 26.55 0.06 -7.16
N LEU A 89 27.38 0.24 -8.20
CA LEU A 89 28.12 -0.86 -8.80
C LEU A 89 29.16 -1.49 -7.85
N LYS A 90 29.91 -0.66 -7.10
CA LYS A 90 30.89 -1.11 -6.11
C LYS A 90 30.24 -1.84 -4.94
N ASP A 91 29.18 -1.27 -4.39
CA ASP A 91 28.43 -1.85 -3.26
C ASP A 91 27.84 -3.22 -3.63
N HIS A 92 27.63 -3.48 -4.93
CA HIS A 92 27.15 -4.75 -5.48
C HIS A 92 28.25 -5.62 -6.12
N GLY A 93 29.53 -5.30 -5.89
CA GLY A 93 30.68 -6.12 -6.30
C GLY A 93 30.86 -6.24 -7.82
N MET A 94 30.41 -5.23 -8.57
CA MET A 94 30.52 -5.19 -10.03
C MET A 94 31.76 -4.45 -10.53
N LEU A 95 32.38 -3.65 -9.64
CA LEU A 95 33.63 -2.90 -9.83
C LEU A 95 34.51 -3.10 -8.59
#